data_AF-A0A0D1C6E7-F1
#
_entry.id   AF-A0A0D1C6E7-F1
#
_cell.length_a   1.000
_cell.length_b   1.000
_cell.length_c   1.000
_cell.angle_alpha   90.00
_cell.angle_beta   90.00
_cell.angle_gamma   90.00
#
_symmetry.space_group_name_H-M   'P 1'
#
loop_
_entity.id
_entity.type
_entity.pdbx_description
1 polymer ?
#
loop_
_entity_poly.entity_id
_entity_poly.type
_entity_poly.pdbx_seq_one_letter_code
_entity_poly.pdbx_strand_id
1 'polypeptide(L)'
;MDANFVNIAIVVVYLIAMLAFGWWGKSRTKNNSDFLVAGRRLGPFLYTGTMAAVVLGGASTVGGVGLGYKFGISGMWLVVAIGAGVLLLSLLFAGTIQKLKIYTVSQMLTLRYGSRATQTSGIVMLAYTLMLCATSTSAYATIFVVLFGWDRSLAIAIGGAIVLVYSTIGGMWSITLADQVQFVIKTVGIFLLMLPFTLNAAGGLDGIRSRVEDSFFQIDGIGVQTIITYFVVYTLGLLIGQDIWQRVFTAKTPTVARWGGATAGVYCILYGAAGALIGLGARVALPEIDVATEGKDVVYAEVAQNLLPVGIGGLVLAAAVAAMMSTASGALIAAATVARADVLPFVASWFGKDINTNDTDNPEHDVRANRMWVLGLGIVAILIAIVTKDVVAALTIAYDILVGGLLVAILGGLVWKRGTGAAAAASMAVGTVVTLGTMIYLEINAAAPLDGIYANEPIYYGLLASGLVYIVVSLATTPTDPRVMQHWQERVAGNVPEEEPVPALAN
;
A
#
# COMPACT_ATOMS: atom_id res chain seq x y z
N MET A 1 7.11 -9.75 37.47
CA MET A 1 6.43 -10.14 36.21
C MET A 1 7.46 -10.06 35.12
N ASP A 2 7.65 -11.12 34.34
CA ASP A 2 8.64 -11.12 33.26
C ASP A 2 8.31 -10.01 32.26
N ALA A 3 9.32 -9.23 31.88
CA ALA A 3 9.16 -8.10 30.95
C ALA A 3 8.48 -8.53 29.65
N ASN A 4 8.79 -9.74 29.19
CA ASN A 4 8.18 -10.35 28.02
C ASN A 4 6.67 -10.59 28.19
N PHE A 5 6.23 -11.05 29.36
CA PHE A 5 4.81 -11.29 29.64
C PHE A 5 3.98 -10.00 29.55
N VAL A 6 4.49 -8.88 30.07
CA VAL A 6 3.82 -7.58 29.98
C VAL A 6 3.71 -7.11 28.52
N ASN A 7 4.79 -7.26 27.74
CA ASN A 7 4.80 -6.88 26.33
C ASN A 7 3.81 -7.72 25.51
N ILE A 8 3.78 -9.04 25.74
CA ILE A 8 2.81 -9.95 25.14
C ILE A 8 1.37 -9.54 25.49
N ALA A 9 1.09 -9.24 26.76
CA ALA A 9 -0.25 -8.83 27.18
C ALA A 9 -0.73 -7.57 26.46
N ILE A 10 0.14 -6.58 26.25
CA ILE A 10 -0.19 -5.35 25.52
C ILE A 10 -0.53 -5.65 24.06
N VAL A 11 0.26 -6.50 23.39
CA VAL A 11 -0.01 -6.90 22.01
C VAL A 11 -1.34 -7.65 21.92
N VAL A 12 -1.63 -8.56 22.85
CA VAL A 12 -2.90 -9.29 22.90
C VAL A 12 -4.09 -8.33 23.10
N VAL A 13 -3.97 -7.35 24.00
CA VAL A 13 -5.00 -6.31 24.19
C VAL A 13 -5.23 -5.51 22.91
N TYR A 14 -4.15 -5.15 22.21
CA TYR A 14 -4.24 -4.49 20.90
C TYR A 14 -5.00 -5.37 19.88
N LEU A 15 -4.69 -6.66 19.78
CA LEU A 15 -5.36 -7.57 18.85
C LEU A 15 -6.85 -7.73 19.17
N ILE A 16 -7.21 -7.84 20.45
CA ILE A 16 -8.61 -7.87 20.89
C ILE A 16 -9.31 -6.56 20.54
N ALA A 17 -8.66 -5.42 20.74
CA ALA A 17 -9.21 -4.12 20.37
C ALA A 17 -9.51 -4.06 18.87
N MET A 18 -8.62 -4.57 18.01
CA MET A 18 -8.84 -4.60 16.55
C MET A 18 -10.08 -5.42 16.17
N LEU A 19 -10.28 -6.57 16.81
CA LEU A 19 -11.51 -7.37 16.61
C LEU A 19 -12.76 -6.63 17.08
N ALA A 20 -12.69 -5.91 18.21
CA ALA A 20 -13.80 -5.10 18.73
C ALA A 20 -14.17 -3.95 17.80
N PHE A 21 -13.19 -3.20 17.27
CA PHE A 21 -13.43 -2.17 16.25
C PHE A 21 -13.98 -2.77 14.95
N GLY A 22 -13.51 -3.97 14.60
CA GLY A 22 -14.07 -4.79 13.52
C GLY A 22 -15.57 -5.03 13.69
N TRP A 23 -15.98 -5.47 14.88
CA TRP A 23 -17.38 -5.71 15.19
C TRP A 23 -18.22 -4.44 15.21
N TRP A 24 -17.67 -3.34 15.73
CA TRP A 24 -18.37 -2.05 15.76
C TRP A 24 -18.67 -1.52 14.35
N GLY A 25 -17.71 -1.65 13.42
CA GLY A 25 -17.88 -1.26 12.02
C GLY A 25 -18.97 -2.05 11.28
N LYS A 26 -19.28 -3.28 11.71
CA LYS A 26 -20.38 -4.10 11.15
C LYS A 26 -21.70 -3.35 11.10
N SER A 27 -22.02 -2.64 12.19
CA SER A 27 -23.29 -1.91 12.35
C SER A 27 -23.48 -0.77 11.34
N ARG A 28 -22.38 -0.33 10.70
CA ARG A 28 -22.35 0.78 9.73
C ARG A 28 -22.43 0.34 8.28
N THR A 29 -22.44 -0.97 7.99
CA THR A 29 -22.29 -1.50 6.63
C THR A 29 -23.59 -2.07 6.10
N LYS A 30 -24.27 -1.32 5.21
CA LYS A 30 -25.59 -1.70 4.68
C LYS A 30 -25.62 -1.97 3.16
N ASN A 31 -24.67 -1.43 2.41
CA ASN A 31 -24.60 -1.55 0.94
C ASN A 31 -23.14 -1.57 0.44
N ASN A 32 -22.93 -1.66 -0.87
CA ASN A 32 -21.59 -1.63 -1.50
C ASN A 32 -20.79 -0.38 -1.17
N SER A 33 -21.42 0.81 -1.17
CA SER A 33 -20.71 2.06 -0.88
C SER A 33 -20.21 2.07 0.57
N ASP A 34 -21.02 1.63 1.52
CA ASP A 34 -20.59 1.48 2.92
C ASP A 34 -19.48 0.42 3.05
N PHE A 35 -19.61 -0.72 2.39
CA PHE A 35 -18.66 -1.84 2.52
C PHE A 35 -17.31 -1.52 1.87
N LEU A 36 -17.30 -0.96 0.65
CA LEU A 36 -16.07 -0.79 -0.14
C LEU A 36 -15.38 0.54 0.15
N VAL A 37 -16.14 1.61 0.44
CA VAL A 37 -15.60 2.98 0.54
C VAL A 37 -16.15 3.76 1.75
N ALA A 38 -16.69 3.08 2.76
CA ALA A 38 -17.25 3.72 3.98
C ALA A 38 -18.29 4.82 3.68
N GLY A 39 -19.07 4.62 2.60
CA GLY A 39 -20.12 5.54 2.17
C GLY A 39 -19.61 6.89 1.66
N ARG A 40 -18.29 7.03 1.46
CA ARG A 40 -17.62 8.29 1.09
C ARG A 40 -17.90 9.41 2.09
N ARG A 41 -17.79 9.14 3.39
CA ARG A 41 -18.20 10.07 4.48
C ARG A 41 -17.08 10.54 5.38
N LEU A 42 -15.83 10.13 5.13
CA LEU A 42 -14.74 10.44 6.05
C LEU A 42 -14.38 11.93 6.01
N GLY A 43 -14.49 12.56 7.18
CA GLY A 43 -14.00 13.92 7.43
C GLY A 43 -12.46 13.97 7.47
N PRO A 44 -11.89 15.18 7.54
CA PRO A 44 -10.44 15.40 7.41
C PRO A 44 -9.60 14.62 8.42
N PHE A 45 -10.03 14.53 9.68
CA PHE A 45 -9.28 13.82 10.72
C PHE A 45 -9.18 12.31 10.45
N LEU A 46 -10.33 11.64 10.30
CA LEU A 46 -10.37 10.19 10.02
C LEU A 46 -9.67 9.86 8.71
N TYR A 47 -9.89 10.65 7.65
CA TYR A 47 -9.26 10.43 6.36
C TYR A 47 -7.73 10.55 6.42
N THR A 48 -7.21 11.55 7.13
CA THR A 48 -5.75 11.75 7.26
C THR A 48 -5.12 10.58 8.02
N GLY A 49 -5.71 10.19 9.15
CA GLY A 49 -5.23 9.07 9.95
C GLY A 49 -5.22 7.77 9.18
N THR A 50 -6.29 7.48 8.42
CA THR A 50 -6.41 6.23 7.67
C THR A 50 -5.51 6.19 6.44
N MET A 51 -5.36 7.33 5.74
CA MET A 51 -4.40 7.45 4.64
C MET A 51 -2.97 7.27 5.11
N ALA A 52 -2.59 7.87 6.24
CA ALA A 52 -1.26 7.64 6.82
C ALA A 52 -1.07 6.21 7.32
N ALA A 53 -2.11 5.61 7.91
CA ALA A 53 -2.06 4.25 8.44
C ALA A 53 -1.81 3.21 7.34
N VAL A 54 -2.52 3.28 6.22
CA VAL A 54 -2.37 2.31 5.11
C VAL A 54 -1.00 2.42 4.44
N VAL A 55 -0.50 3.65 4.28
CA VAL A 55 0.75 3.89 3.55
C VAL A 55 1.97 3.45 4.38
N LEU A 56 1.90 3.65 5.69
CA LEU A 56 3.01 3.31 6.59
C LEU A 56 2.98 1.82 6.93
N GLY A 57 3.52 0.98 6.05
CA GLY A 57 3.62 -0.46 6.28
C GLY A 57 4.84 -0.91 7.09
N GLY A 58 5.19 -2.18 6.93
CA GLY A 58 6.38 -2.78 7.55
C GLY A 58 7.69 -2.20 7.01
N ALA A 59 7.75 -1.95 5.69
CA ALA A 59 8.92 -1.34 5.04
C ALA A 59 9.23 0.05 5.60
N SER A 60 8.21 0.88 5.87
CA SER A 60 8.43 2.22 6.41
C SER A 60 8.72 2.24 7.90
N THR A 61 8.14 1.30 8.66
CA THR A 61 8.22 1.30 10.12
C THR A 61 9.45 0.53 10.61
N VAL A 62 9.48 -0.77 10.34
CA VAL A 62 10.57 -1.65 10.74
C VAL A 62 11.75 -1.47 9.79
N GLY A 63 11.48 -1.51 8.49
CA GLY A 63 12.51 -1.38 7.47
C GLY A 63 13.20 -0.02 7.47
N GLY A 64 12.47 1.07 7.76
CA GLY A 64 13.00 2.43 7.85
C GLY A 64 13.97 2.61 9.03
N VAL A 65 13.66 2.02 10.18
CA VAL A 65 14.57 1.98 11.33
C VAL A 65 15.83 1.17 11.01
N GLY A 66 15.67 0.00 10.38
CA GLY A 66 16.81 -0.81 9.93
C GLY A 66 17.71 -0.09 8.92
N LEU A 67 17.14 0.66 7.98
CA LEU A 67 17.91 1.49 7.05
C LEU A 67 18.63 2.63 7.76
N GLY A 68 18.02 3.24 8.79
CA GLY A 68 18.67 4.23 9.64
C GLY A 68 19.89 3.68 10.38
N TYR A 69 19.82 2.43 10.84
CA TYR A 69 20.94 1.76 11.50
C TYR A 69 22.12 1.53 10.55
N LYS A 70 21.83 1.19 9.29
CA LYS A 70 22.85 0.86 8.28
C LYS A 70 23.44 2.09 7.59
N PHE A 71 22.61 3.10 7.28
CA PHE A 71 22.97 4.23 6.42
C PHE A 71 22.76 5.61 7.09
N GLY A 72 22.43 5.64 8.38
CA GLY A 72 22.21 6.87 9.12
C GLY A 72 21.00 7.68 8.63
N ILE A 73 21.14 9.01 8.56
CA ILE A 73 20.03 9.91 8.19
C ILE A 73 19.50 9.60 6.79
N SER A 74 20.37 9.19 5.89
CA SER A 74 20.03 8.78 4.53
C SER A 74 19.04 7.59 4.47
N GLY A 75 18.91 6.80 5.55
CA GLY A 75 17.88 5.76 5.66
C GLY A 75 16.43 6.29 5.56
N MET A 76 16.21 7.60 5.73
CA MET A 76 14.88 8.21 5.64
C MET A 76 14.26 8.14 4.24
N TRP A 77 15.08 8.07 3.18
CA TRP A 77 14.63 8.32 1.81
C TRP A 77 13.56 7.36 1.31
N LEU A 78 13.55 6.11 1.78
CA LEU A 78 12.49 5.16 1.42
C LEU A 78 11.12 5.69 1.86
N VAL A 79 11.02 6.14 3.11
CA VAL A 79 9.74 6.61 3.69
C VAL A 79 9.41 8.01 3.20
N VAL A 80 10.42 8.85 2.96
CA VAL A 80 10.24 10.16 2.34
C VAL A 80 9.67 10.00 0.93
N ALA A 81 10.16 9.05 0.12
CA ALA A 81 9.63 8.78 -1.22
C ALA A 81 8.17 8.29 -1.18
N ILE A 82 7.82 7.45 -0.21
CA ILE A 82 6.44 7.02 0.06
C ILE A 82 5.56 8.24 0.42
N GLY A 83 5.99 9.06 1.36
CA GLY A 83 5.27 10.26 1.78
C GLY A 83 5.11 11.30 0.66
N ALA A 84 6.13 11.46 -0.18
CA ALA A 84 6.08 12.27 -1.39
C ALA A 84 5.07 11.71 -2.41
N GLY A 85 4.97 10.39 -2.56
CA GLY A 85 3.96 9.74 -3.40
C GLY A 85 2.54 10.10 -2.98
N VAL A 86 2.24 9.96 -1.69
CA VAL A 86 0.92 10.34 -1.15
C VAL A 86 0.66 11.83 -1.28
N LEU A 87 1.67 12.67 -0.99
CA LEU A 87 1.56 14.12 -1.12
C LEU A 87 1.22 14.52 -2.57
N LEU A 88 1.95 13.97 -3.54
CA LEU A 88 1.74 14.24 -4.96
C LEU A 88 0.38 13.70 -5.44
N LEU A 89 0.03 12.47 -5.09
CA LEU A 89 -1.30 11.91 -5.38
C LEU A 89 -2.40 12.84 -4.88
N SER A 90 -2.27 13.28 -3.62
CA SER A 90 -3.29 14.06 -2.93
C SER A 90 -3.45 15.45 -3.55
N LEU A 91 -2.34 16.14 -3.77
CA LEU A 91 -2.34 17.49 -4.33
C LEU A 91 -2.69 17.52 -5.82
N LEU A 92 -2.38 16.49 -6.59
CA LEU A 92 -2.58 16.53 -8.04
C LEU A 92 -3.87 15.84 -8.49
N PHE A 93 -4.19 14.68 -7.91
CA PHE A 93 -5.19 13.77 -8.50
C PHE A 93 -6.31 13.37 -7.55
N ALA A 94 -6.10 13.32 -6.22
CA ALA A 94 -7.09 12.76 -5.30
C ALA A 94 -8.45 13.47 -5.34
N GLY A 95 -8.45 14.80 -5.52
CA GLY A 95 -9.70 15.55 -5.69
C GLY A 95 -10.48 15.14 -6.94
N THR A 96 -9.79 14.90 -8.06
CA THR A 96 -10.41 14.43 -9.31
C THR A 96 -10.88 12.99 -9.16
N ILE A 97 -10.03 12.11 -8.64
CA ILE A 97 -10.32 10.68 -8.42
C ILE A 97 -11.56 10.51 -7.53
N GLN A 98 -11.69 11.30 -6.45
CA GLN A 98 -12.83 11.23 -5.54
C GLN A 98 -14.16 11.62 -6.21
N LYS A 99 -14.14 12.53 -7.19
CA LYS A 99 -15.33 12.96 -7.94
C LYS A 99 -15.85 11.90 -8.92
N LEU A 100 -15.01 10.96 -9.35
CA LEU A 100 -15.40 9.96 -10.36
C LEU A 100 -16.49 8.99 -9.89
N LYS A 101 -16.68 8.86 -8.55
CA LYS A 101 -17.65 7.94 -7.93
C LYS A 101 -17.54 6.48 -8.38
N ILE A 102 -16.32 6.06 -8.72
CA ILE A 102 -15.95 4.68 -9.05
C ILE A 102 -15.35 3.96 -7.83
N TYR A 103 -15.10 2.66 -7.97
CA TYR A 103 -14.51 1.81 -6.93
C TYR A 103 -13.08 1.35 -7.27
N THR A 104 -12.71 1.31 -8.55
CA THR A 104 -11.41 0.75 -8.97
C THR A 104 -10.69 1.59 -10.01
N VAL A 105 -9.37 1.42 -10.09
CA VAL A 105 -8.53 2.03 -11.12
C VAL A 105 -8.90 1.51 -12.51
N SER A 106 -9.24 0.23 -12.63
CA SER A 106 -9.70 -0.37 -13.89
C SER A 106 -10.98 0.28 -14.41
N GLN A 107 -11.94 0.57 -13.52
CA GLN A 107 -13.13 1.36 -13.86
C GLN A 107 -12.77 2.76 -14.35
N MET A 108 -11.75 3.41 -13.76
CA MET A 108 -11.29 4.73 -14.23
C MET A 108 -10.81 4.67 -15.68
N LEU A 109 -9.95 3.71 -15.99
CA LEU A 109 -9.41 3.53 -17.35
C LEU A 109 -10.52 3.25 -18.35
N THR A 110 -11.46 2.38 -17.97
CA THR A 110 -12.61 2.03 -18.80
C THR A 110 -13.52 3.24 -19.04
N LEU A 111 -13.81 4.01 -17.99
CA LEU A 111 -14.59 5.25 -18.06
C LEU A 111 -13.92 6.32 -18.94
N ARG A 112 -12.60 6.48 -18.82
CA ARG A 112 -11.84 7.50 -19.55
C ARG A 112 -11.64 7.15 -21.01
N TYR A 113 -11.40 5.88 -21.32
CA TYR A 113 -10.99 5.45 -22.67
C TYR A 113 -12.10 4.76 -23.46
N GLY A 114 -13.17 4.29 -22.80
CA GLY A 114 -14.29 3.61 -23.45
C GLY A 114 -13.91 2.28 -24.11
N SER A 115 -12.87 1.60 -23.61
CA SER A 115 -12.34 0.38 -24.25
C SER A 115 -12.41 -0.83 -23.31
N ARG A 116 -12.88 -1.98 -23.81
CA ARG A 116 -12.82 -3.26 -23.06
C ARG A 116 -11.39 -3.71 -22.77
N ALA A 117 -10.43 -3.37 -23.64
CA ALA A 117 -9.05 -3.77 -23.46
C ALA A 117 -8.43 -3.22 -22.17
N THR A 118 -8.96 -2.11 -21.63
CA THR A 118 -8.48 -1.56 -20.35
C THR A 118 -8.89 -2.37 -19.14
N GLN A 119 -9.86 -3.29 -19.25
CA GLN A 119 -10.28 -4.18 -18.15
C GLN A 119 -9.17 -5.18 -17.75
N THR A 120 -8.18 -5.41 -18.61
CA THR A 120 -6.97 -6.18 -18.28
C THR A 120 -6.20 -5.61 -17.10
N SER A 121 -6.33 -4.29 -16.85
CA SER A 121 -5.73 -3.63 -15.69
C SER A 121 -6.21 -4.21 -14.35
N GLY A 122 -7.46 -4.72 -14.30
CA GLY A 122 -8.01 -5.37 -13.11
C GLY A 122 -7.22 -6.61 -12.70
N ILE A 123 -6.68 -7.37 -13.65
CA ILE A 123 -5.86 -8.56 -13.35
C ILE A 123 -4.55 -8.15 -12.68
N VAL A 124 -3.88 -7.13 -13.21
CA VAL A 124 -2.64 -6.63 -12.62
C VAL A 124 -2.88 -6.02 -11.24
N MET A 125 -3.94 -5.22 -11.09
CA MET A 125 -4.33 -4.64 -9.81
C MET A 125 -4.65 -5.71 -8.76
N LEU A 126 -5.34 -6.78 -9.15
CA LEU A 126 -5.61 -7.92 -8.27
C LEU A 126 -4.31 -8.61 -7.85
N ALA A 127 -3.40 -8.90 -8.80
CA ALA A 127 -2.11 -9.52 -8.49
C ALA A 127 -1.28 -8.66 -7.52
N TYR A 128 -1.16 -7.36 -7.80
CA TYR A 128 -0.48 -6.40 -6.93
C TYR A 128 -1.09 -6.35 -5.52
N THR A 129 -2.40 -6.14 -5.41
CA THR A 129 -3.06 -6.00 -4.10
C THR A 129 -3.05 -7.31 -3.30
N LEU A 130 -3.17 -8.46 -3.96
CA LEU A 130 -3.06 -9.76 -3.30
C LEU A 130 -1.64 -10.00 -2.78
N MET A 131 -0.61 -9.70 -3.58
CA MET A 131 0.79 -9.83 -3.15
C MET A 131 1.16 -8.84 -2.04
N LEU A 132 0.61 -7.63 -2.08
CA LEU A 132 0.80 -6.64 -1.01
C LEU A 132 0.17 -7.13 0.30
N CYS A 133 -1.02 -7.76 0.22
CA CYS A 133 -1.66 -8.38 1.38
C CYS A 133 -0.81 -9.53 1.94
N ALA A 134 -0.35 -10.45 1.08
CA ALA A 134 0.46 -11.59 1.47
C ALA A 134 1.80 -11.15 2.10
N THR A 135 2.46 -10.15 1.51
CA THR A 135 3.74 -9.62 2.01
C THR A 135 3.58 -8.94 3.36
N SER A 136 2.55 -8.10 3.50
CA SER A 136 2.23 -7.45 4.77
C SER A 136 1.87 -8.47 5.85
N THR A 137 1.22 -9.57 5.46
CA THR A 137 0.88 -10.70 6.33
C THR A 137 2.12 -11.44 6.83
N SER A 138 3.06 -11.69 5.92
CA SER A 138 4.36 -12.27 6.29
C SER A 138 5.15 -11.34 7.21
N ALA A 139 5.07 -10.02 6.97
CA ALA A 139 5.83 -9.04 7.72
C ALA A 139 5.45 -9.00 9.21
N TYR A 140 4.17 -8.87 9.59
CA TYR A 140 3.83 -8.82 11.03
C TYR A 140 4.02 -10.15 11.74
N ALA A 141 4.01 -11.26 11.01
CA ALA A 141 4.29 -12.57 11.59
C ALA A 141 5.71 -12.65 12.17
N THR A 142 6.68 -11.91 11.61
CA THR A 142 8.04 -11.84 12.17
C THR A 142 8.05 -11.30 13.60
N ILE A 143 7.23 -10.28 13.88
CA ILE A 143 7.08 -9.73 15.23
C ILE A 143 6.44 -10.74 16.17
N PHE A 144 5.48 -11.54 15.69
CA PHE A 144 4.86 -12.59 16.50
C PHE A 144 5.82 -13.76 16.79
N VAL A 145 6.67 -14.14 15.84
CA VAL A 145 7.74 -15.13 16.07
C VAL A 145 8.65 -14.65 17.20
N VAL A 146 9.08 -13.39 17.15
CA VAL A 146 9.95 -12.80 18.18
C VAL A 146 9.25 -12.69 19.54
N LEU A 147 8.00 -12.25 19.58
CA LEU A 147 7.25 -12.05 20.83
C LEU A 147 6.81 -13.35 21.49
N PHE A 148 6.24 -14.27 20.71
CA PHE A 148 5.58 -15.46 21.23
C PHE A 148 6.42 -16.74 21.10
N GLY A 149 7.55 -16.69 20.37
CA GLY A 149 8.35 -17.87 20.07
C GLY A 149 7.61 -18.87 19.16
N TRP A 150 6.61 -18.42 18.43
CA TRP A 150 5.81 -19.27 17.54
C TRP A 150 6.59 -19.66 16.28
N ASP A 151 6.20 -20.78 15.66
CA ASP A 151 6.64 -21.05 14.30
C ASP A 151 6.04 -20.01 13.33
N ARG A 152 6.79 -19.72 12.25
CA ARG A 152 6.40 -18.68 11.27
C ARG A 152 5.02 -18.97 10.65
N SER A 153 4.69 -20.22 10.38
CA SER A 153 3.42 -20.59 9.73
C SER A 153 2.24 -20.33 10.66
N LEU A 154 2.35 -20.67 11.95
CA LEU A 154 1.36 -20.37 12.97
C LEU A 154 1.21 -18.85 13.17
N ALA A 155 2.33 -18.11 13.24
CA ALA A 155 2.31 -16.66 13.35
C ALA A 155 1.57 -16.00 12.18
N ILE A 156 1.82 -16.47 10.95
CA ILE A 156 1.12 -16.03 9.74
C ILE A 156 -0.37 -16.38 9.81
N ALA A 157 -0.70 -17.63 10.17
CA ALA A 157 -2.09 -18.10 10.21
C ALA A 157 -2.93 -17.31 11.23
N ILE A 158 -2.42 -17.12 12.45
CA ILE A 158 -3.14 -16.39 13.51
C ILE A 158 -3.26 -14.91 13.18
N GLY A 159 -2.16 -14.25 12.78
CA GLY A 159 -2.21 -12.83 12.42
C GLY A 159 -3.10 -12.57 11.22
N GLY A 160 -2.97 -13.40 10.19
CA GLY A 160 -3.81 -13.38 9.00
C GLY A 160 -5.29 -13.59 9.32
N ALA A 161 -5.61 -14.55 10.19
CA ALA A 161 -6.99 -14.79 10.62
C ALA A 161 -7.58 -13.57 11.33
N ILE A 162 -6.81 -12.87 12.17
CA ILE A 162 -7.27 -11.65 12.84
C ILE A 162 -7.59 -10.55 11.81
N VAL A 163 -6.66 -10.29 10.88
CA VAL A 163 -6.87 -9.31 9.78
C VAL A 163 -8.11 -9.66 8.96
N LEU A 164 -8.23 -10.94 8.60
CA LEU A 164 -9.33 -11.46 7.82
C LEU A 164 -10.68 -11.29 8.52
N VAL A 165 -10.75 -11.61 9.81
CA VAL A 165 -12.00 -11.53 10.59
C VAL A 165 -12.51 -10.09 10.67
N TYR A 166 -11.67 -9.13 11.10
CA TYR A 166 -12.15 -7.75 11.24
C TYR A 166 -12.45 -7.09 9.88
N SER A 167 -11.70 -7.45 8.83
CA SER A 167 -11.91 -6.93 7.47
C SER A 167 -13.20 -7.48 6.84
N THR A 168 -13.49 -8.78 7.05
CA THR A 168 -14.70 -9.42 6.52
C THR A 168 -15.97 -8.89 7.19
N ILE A 169 -15.94 -8.59 8.48
CA ILE A 169 -17.15 -8.25 9.24
C ILE A 169 -17.75 -6.92 8.79
N GLY A 170 -16.97 -5.84 8.75
CA GLY A 170 -17.48 -4.49 8.45
C GLY A 170 -16.74 -3.73 7.36
N GLY A 171 -15.96 -4.43 6.53
CA GLY A 171 -15.35 -3.85 5.32
C GLY A 171 -14.56 -2.58 5.61
N MET A 172 -14.73 -1.58 4.76
CA MET A 172 -14.00 -0.32 4.85
C MET A 172 -14.28 0.46 6.13
N TRP A 173 -15.48 0.37 6.73
CA TRP A 173 -15.76 1.02 8.01
C TRP A 173 -14.94 0.42 9.15
N SER A 174 -14.89 -0.91 9.24
CA SER A 174 -14.06 -1.61 10.22
C SER A 174 -12.59 -1.31 10.03
N ILE A 175 -12.13 -1.32 8.78
CA ILE A 175 -10.74 -0.99 8.42
C ILE A 175 -10.42 0.45 8.80
N THR A 176 -11.31 1.40 8.51
CA THR A 176 -11.13 2.82 8.86
C THR A 176 -10.98 3.02 10.36
N LEU A 177 -11.84 2.38 11.17
CA LEU A 177 -11.79 2.51 12.63
C LEU A 177 -10.51 1.88 13.20
N ALA A 178 -10.11 0.71 12.69
CA ALA A 178 -8.85 0.07 13.04
C ALA A 178 -7.65 0.95 12.64
N ASP A 179 -7.62 1.44 11.41
CA ASP A 179 -6.58 2.31 10.86
C ASP A 179 -6.39 3.58 11.72
N GLN A 180 -7.49 4.18 12.21
CA GLN A 180 -7.39 5.37 13.07
C GLN A 180 -6.71 5.05 14.42
N VAL A 181 -7.02 3.91 15.01
CA VAL A 181 -6.38 3.47 16.27
C VAL A 181 -4.93 3.10 16.01
N GLN A 182 -4.65 2.38 14.93
CA GLN A 182 -3.31 2.01 14.50
C GLN A 182 -2.45 3.25 14.21
N PHE A 183 -3.02 4.29 13.59
CA PHE A 183 -2.36 5.57 13.39
C PHE A 183 -1.94 6.22 14.71
N VAL A 184 -2.82 6.25 15.71
CA VAL A 184 -2.52 6.80 17.04
C VAL A 184 -1.41 5.98 17.72
N ILE A 185 -1.54 4.65 17.74
CA ILE A 185 -0.55 3.76 18.34
C ILE A 185 0.82 3.93 17.68
N LYS A 186 0.87 4.03 16.34
CA LYS A 186 2.11 4.27 15.59
C LYS A 186 2.72 5.64 15.86
N THR A 187 1.87 6.67 15.96
CA THR A 187 2.33 8.03 16.27
C THR A 187 2.98 8.07 17.64
N VAL A 188 2.31 7.52 18.66
CA VAL A 188 2.82 7.46 20.03
C VAL A 188 4.06 6.58 20.10
N GLY A 189 4.00 5.39 19.51
CA GLY A 189 5.09 4.41 19.50
C GLY A 189 6.39 4.96 18.91
N ILE A 190 6.34 5.62 17.76
CA ILE A 190 7.54 6.15 17.11
C ILE A 190 7.97 7.49 17.70
N PHE A 191 7.11 8.51 17.68
CA PHE A 191 7.53 9.87 17.99
C PHE A 191 7.67 10.13 19.49
N LEU A 192 6.75 9.60 20.30
CA LEU A 192 6.71 9.93 21.73
C LEU A 192 7.47 8.93 22.60
N LEU A 193 7.74 7.73 22.08
CA LEU A 193 8.38 6.67 22.84
C LEU A 193 9.72 6.28 22.19
N MET A 194 9.70 5.56 21.08
CA MET A 194 10.91 4.96 20.51
C MET A 194 11.99 6.00 20.18
N LEU A 195 11.62 7.13 19.57
CA LEU A 195 12.56 8.22 19.24
C LEU A 195 13.25 8.82 20.48
N PRO A 196 12.55 9.39 21.47
CA PRO A 196 13.21 10.01 22.61
C PRO A 196 14.02 9.02 23.47
N PHE A 197 13.52 7.80 23.71
CA PHE A 197 14.26 6.79 24.47
C PHE A 197 15.55 6.37 23.75
N THR A 198 15.48 6.15 22.43
CA THR A 198 16.68 5.78 21.65
C THR A 198 17.70 6.91 21.60
N LEU A 199 17.25 8.16 21.40
CA LEU A 199 18.14 9.31 21.43
C LEU A 199 18.77 9.50 22.81
N ASN A 200 18.03 9.27 23.90
CA ASN A 200 18.58 9.34 25.25
C ASN A 200 19.65 8.27 25.50
N ALA A 201 19.38 7.01 25.12
CA ALA A 201 20.34 5.92 25.20
C ALA A 201 21.61 6.21 24.36
N ALA A 202 21.46 6.91 23.24
CA ALA A 202 22.56 7.37 22.42
C ALA A 202 23.26 8.65 22.94
N GLY A 203 22.89 9.19 24.09
CA GLY A 203 23.49 10.42 24.64
C GLY A 203 23.15 11.69 23.83
N GLY A 204 22.00 11.70 23.17
CA GLY A 204 21.54 12.76 22.28
C GLY A 204 22.26 12.79 20.93
N LEU A 205 22.01 13.85 20.15
CA LEU A 205 22.66 14.02 18.84
C LEU A 205 24.17 14.19 18.95
N ASP A 206 24.66 14.83 20.01
CA ASP A 206 26.10 15.00 20.26
C ASP A 206 26.78 13.68 20.64
N GLY A 207 26.08 12.85 21.42
CA GLY A 207 26.51 11.48 21.71
C GLY A 207 26.59 10.62 20.45
N ILE A 208 25.64 10.77 19.52
CA ILE A 208 25.71 10.07 18.23
C ILE A 208 26.92 10.58 17.43
N ARG A 209 27.05 11.90 17.22
CA ARG A 209 28.14 12.51 16.44
C ARG A 209 29.54 12.14 16.93
N SER A 210 29.72 11.95 18.24
CA SER A 210 31.01 11.57 18.80
C SER A 210 31.36 10.09 18.63
N ARG A 211 30.40 9.23 18.22
CA ARG A 211 30.57 7.77 18.17
C ARG A 211 30.30 7.14 16.81
N VAL A 212 29.85 7.91 15.82
CA VAL A 212 29.73 7.46 14.43
C VAL A 212 30.55 8.36 13.51
N GLU A 213 30.93 7.81 12.36
CA GLU A 213 31.57 8.57 11.30
C GLU A 213 30.61 9.60 10.68
N ASP A 214 31.18 10.69 10.14
CA ASP A 214 30.42 11.74 9.46
C ASP A 214 29.59 11.23 8.27
N SER A 215 29.98 10.08 7.69
CA SER A 215 29.26 9.39 6.62
C SER A 215 27.81 9.07 6.99
N PHE A 216 27.49 8.81 8.26
CA PHE A 216 26.12 8.55 8.73
C PHE A 216 25.22 9.80 8.74
N PHE A 217 25.79 10.99 8.61
CA PHE A 217 25.05 12.25 8.49
C PHE A 217 24.92 12.73 7.04
N GLN A 218 25.59 12.06 6.10
CA GLN A 218 25.46 12.37 4.68
C GLN A 218 24.06 12.01 4.19
N ILE A 219 23.40 12.99 3.57
CA ILE A 219 22.06 12.82 3.02
C ILE A 219 22.05 11.80 1.88
N ASP A 220 23.17 11.56 1.22
CA ASP A 220 23.33 10.64 0.09
C ASP A 220 24.05 9.34 0.47
N GLY A 221 24.22 9.04 1.77
CA GLY A 221 24.99 7.88 2.25
C GLY A 221 24.49 6.49 1.82
N ILE A 222 23.24 6.35 1.38
CA ILE A 222 22.67 5.11 0.79
C ILE A 222 22.94 5.00 -0.72
N GLY A 223 23.52 6.05 -1.31
CA GLY A 223 23.77 6.20 -2.73
C GLY A 223 22.64 6.96 -3.44
N VAL A 224 23.01 7.95 -4.25
CA VAL A 224 22.08 8.77 -5.05
C VAL A 224 21.20 7.91 -5.96
N GLN A 225 21.76 6.85 -6.56
CA GLN A 225 21.00 5.93 -7.42
C GLN A 225 19.89 5.23 -6.65
N THR A 226 20.15 4.75 -5.42
CA THR A 226 19.15 4.13 -4.55
C THR A 226 18.04 5.12 -4.20
N ILE A 227 18.39 6.38 -3.91
CA ILE A 227 17.43 7.44 -3.61
C ILE A 227 16.50 7.67 -4.81
N ILE A 228 17.08 7.83 -6.01
CA ILE A 228 16.32 8.00 -7.26
C ILE A 228 15.38 6.82 -7.47
N THR A 229 15.88 5.59 -7.31
CA THR A 229 15.06 4.38 -7.38
C THR A 229 13.90 4.43 -6.40
N TYR A 230 14.12 4.78 -5.13
CA TYR A 230 13.03 4.85 -4.15
C TYR A 230 11.94 5.83 -4.57
N PHE A 231 12.30 7.01 -5.09
CA PHE A 231 11.31 7.93 -5.64
C PHE A 231 10.60 7.34 -6.86
N VAL A 232 11.32 6.76 -7.81
CA VAL A 232 10.68 6.19 -9.01
C VAL A 232 9.75 5.02 -8.67
N VAL A 233 10.16 4.12 -7.81
CA VAL A 233 9.36 2.97 -7.38
C VAL A 233 8.20 3.45 -6.50
N TYR A 234 8.51 3.96 -5.30
CA TYR A 234 7.49 4.20 -4.29
C TYR A 234 6.66 5.45 -4.56
N THR A 235 7.23 6.54 -5.07
CA THR A 235 6.40 7.72 -5.37
C THR A 235 5.42 7.40 -6.49
N LEU A 236 5.88 6.79 -7.60
CA LEU A 236 5.02 6.53 -8.75
C LEU A 236 4.01 5.39 -8.49
N GLY A 237 4.42 4.31 -7.83
CA GLY A 237 3.48 3.23 -7.54
C GLY A 237 2.39 3.64 -6.55
N LEU A 238 2.70 4.50 -5.57
CA LEU A 238 1.69 5.08 -4.67
C LEU A 238 0.67 5.96 -5.41
N LEU A 239 1.03 6.57 -6.55
CA LEU A 239 0.08 7.35 -7.37
C LEU A 239 -1.03 6.49 -7.98
N ILE A 240 -0.78 5.19 -8.15
CA ILE A 240 -1.67 4.29 -8.92
C ILE A 240 -2.14 3.07 -8.13
N GLY A 241 -1.59 2.82 -6.94
CA GLY A 241 -1.97 1.70 -6.11
C GLY A 241 -3.46 1.69 -5.79
N GLN A 242 -4.14 0.59 -6.13
CA GLN A 242 -5.57 0.42 -5.85
C GLN A 242 -5.87 0.56 -4.36
N ASP A 243 -5.01 0.06 -3.48
CA ASP A 243 -5.15 0.17 -2.03
C ASP A 243 -5.17 1.63 -1.54
N ILE A 244 -4.41 2.51 -2.19
CA ILE A 244 -4.38 3.95 -1.90
C ILE A 244 -5.61 4.65 -2.50
N TRP A 245 -5.96 4.34 -3.75
CA TRP A 245 -7.16 4.87 -4.40
C TRP A 245 -8.43 4.49 -3.64
N GLN A 246 -8.47 3.28 -3.09
CA GLN A 246 -9.55 2.83 -2.23
C GLN A 246 -9.76 3.79 -1.05
N ARG A 247 -8.66 4.33 -0.47
CA ARG A 247 -8.75 5.35 0.58
C ARG A 247 -9.23 6.67 0.01
N VAL A 248 -8.69 7.13 -1.12
CA VAL A 248 -9.15 8.37 -1.76
C VAL A 248 -10.66 8.37 -1.96
N PHE A 249 -11.25 7.24 -2.36
CA PHE A 249 -12.70 7.11 -2.54
C PHE A 249 -13.52 7.28 -1.25
N THR A 250 -12.94 7.04 -0.07
CA THR A 250 -13.64 7.19 1.23
C THR A 250 -13.82 8.64 1.68
N ALA A 251 -13.08 9.59 1.09
CA ALA A 251 -13.14 10.99 1.48
C ALA A 251 -14.53 11.59 1.23
N LYS A 252 -14.98 12.43 2.17
CA LYS A 252 -16.28 13.12 2.09
C LYS A 252 -16.36 14.10 0.92
N THR A 253 -15.29 14.81 0.65
CA THR A 253 -15.24 15.83 -0.40
C THR A 253 -13.89 15.81 -1.11
N PRO A 254 -13.81 16.37 -2.34
CA PRO A 254 -12.53 16.52 -3.05
C PRO A 254 -11.49 17.31 -2.26
N THR A 255 -11.95 18.30 -1.48
CA THR A 255 -11.09 19.12 -0.61
C THR A 255 -10.50 18.30 0.53
N VAL A 256 -11.29 17.42 1.14
CA VAL A 256 -10.80 16.49 2.17
C VAL A 256 -9.78 15.51 1.57
N ALA A 257 -10.08 14.94 0.40
CA ALA A 257 -9.15 14.05 -0.30
C ALA A 257 -7.81 14.73 -0.58
N ARG A 258 -7.84 15.97 -1.07
CA ARG A 258 -6.66 16.75 -1.41
C ARG A 258 -5.82 17.12 -0.18
N TRP A 259 -6.42 17.78 0.80
CA TRP A 259 -5.68 18.36 1.92
C TRP A 259 -5.46 17.40 3.08
N GLY A 260 -6.42 16.51 3.37
CA GLY A 260 -6.19 15.46 4.35
C GLY A 260 -5.12 14.48 3.88
N GLY A 261 -5.10 14.15 2.59
CA GLY A 261 -4.11 13.26 2.01
C GLY A 261 -2.73 13.91 1.95
N ALA A 262 -2.65 15.20 1.59
CA ALA A 262 -1.40 15.94 1.66
C ALA A 262 -0.84 15.99 3.09
N THR A 263 -1.71 16.19 4.09
CA THR A 263 -1.31 16.16 5.50
C THR A 263 -0.77 14.78 5.90
N ALA A 264 -1.39 13.69 5.42
CA ALA A 264 -0.88 12.34 5.61
C ALA A 264 0.50 12.13 4.95
N GLY A 265 0.73 12.69 3.76
CA GLY A 265 2.02 12.66 3.08
C GLY A 265 3.13 13.36 3.86
N VAL A 266 2.87 14.57 4.39
CA VAL A 266 3.82 15.30 5.26
C VAL A 266 4.10 14.51 6.54
N TYR A 267 3.06 13.94 7.16
CA TYR A 267 3.21 13.08 8.33
C TYR A 267 4.13 11.87 8.03
N CYS A 268 3.97 11.22 6.88
CA CYS A 268 4.83 10.10 6.48
C CYS A 268 6.30 10.53 6.30
N ILE A 269 6.57 11.72 5.75
CA ILE A 269 7.94 12.25 5.62
C ILE A 269 8.57 12.44 7.00
N LEU A 270 7.85 13.04 7.95
CA LEU A 270 8.32 13.20 9.33
C LEU A 270 8.55 11.85 10.02
N TYR A 271 7.67 10.88 9.75
CA TYR A 271 7.78 9.52 10.26
C TYR A 271 9.05 8.83 9.74
N GLY A 272 9.40 9.06 8.47
CA GLY A 272 10.64 8.60 7.87
C GLY A 272 11.90 9.15 8.53
N ALA A 273 11.92 10.47 8.75
CA ALA A 273 13.02 11.12 9.46
C ALA A 273 13.17 10.59 10.90
N ALA A 274 12.06 10.41 11.62
CA ALA A 274 12.06 9.81 12.95
C ALA A 274 12.61 8.37 12.94
N GLY A 275 12.18 7.54 11.98
CA GLY A 275 12.67 6.18 11.80
C GLY A 275 14.18 6.12 11.55
N ALA A 276 14.70 6.98 10.67
CA ALA A 276 16.13 7.07 10.39
C ALA A 276 16.94 7.48 11.64
N LEU A 277 16.44 8.46 12.40
CA LEU A 277 17.08 8.89 13.65
C LEU A 277 17.04 7.82 14.75
N ILE A 278 15.95 7.05 14.85
CA ILE A 278 15.88 5.88 15.75
C ILE A 278 16.94 4.87 15.34
N GLY A 279 17.01 4.50 14.06
CA GLY A 279 18.01 3.56 13.55
C GLY A 279 19.44 4.03 13.82
N LEU A 280 19.73 5.29 13.55
CA LEU A 280 21.03 5.89 13.80
C LEU A 280 21.38 5.92 15.30
N GLY A 281 20.44 6.26 16.17
CA GLY A 281 20.65 6.17 17.62
C GLY A 281 20.88 4.74 18.08
N ALA A 282 20.15 3.78 17.51
CA ALA A 282 20.31 2.35 17.79
C ALA A 282 21.69 1.84 17.33
N ARG A 283 22.25 2.34 16.23
CA ARG A 283 23.62 2.00 15.78
C ARG A 283 24.67 2.26 16.84
N VAL A 284 24.42 3.27 17.67
CA VAL A 284 25.32 3.68 18.73
C VAL A 284 25.00 3.01 20.06
N ALA A 285 23.71 2.85 20.38
CA ALA A 285 23.25 2.28 21.65
C ALA A 285 23.31 0.75 21.67
N LEU A 286 23.18 0.10 20.51
CA LEU A 286 23.19 -1.36 20.31
C LEU A 286 24.12 -1.74 19.13
N PRO A 287 25.45 -1.52 19.24
CA PRO A 287 26.36 -1.70 18.11
C PRO A 287 26.58 -3.17 17.70
N GLU A 288 26.23 -4.11 18.59
CA GLU A 288 26.43 -5.56 18.48
C GLU A 288 25.41 -6.25 17.56
N ILE A 289 24.37 -5.54 17.10
CA ILE A 289 23.34 -6.14 16.23
C ILE A 289 23.96 -6.56 14.89
N ASP A 290 24.00 -7.87 14.63
CA ASP A 290 24.49 -8.44 13.38
C ASP A 290 23.43 -8.38 12.27
N VAL A 291 23.28 -7.18 11.70
CA VAL A 291 22.38 -6.94 10.56
C VAL A 291 22.77 -7.70 9.29
N ALA A 292 23.99 -8.24 9.20
CA ALA A 292 24.43 -9.00 8.02
C ALA A 292 23.84 -10.42 8.03
N THR A 293 23.77 -11.03 9.21
CA THR A 293 23.22 -12.39 9.38
C THR A 293 21.72 -12.37 9.66
N GLU A 294 21.26 -11.48 10.56
CA GLU A 294 19.86 -11.46 11.01
C GLU A 294 18.95 -10.58 10.13
N GLY A 295 19.56 -9.71 9.33
CA GLY A 295 18.86 -8.74 8.50
C GLY A 295 18.51 -7.45 9.25
N LYS A 296 18.44 -6.33 8.53
CA LYS A 296 18.24 -4.99 9.11
C LYS A 296 16.93 -4.81 9.89
N ASP A 297 15.93 -5.64 9.63
CA ASP A 297 14.58 -5.47 10.18
C ASP A 297 14.50 -5.86 11.68
N VAL A 298 15.46 -6.64 12.19
CA VAL A 298 15.52 -7.00 13.62
C VAL A 298 15.80 -5.81 14.53
N VAL A 299 16.46 -4.76 14.02
CA VAL A 299 16.84 -3.55 14.77
C VAL A 299 15.63 -2.94 15.49
N TYR A 300 14.45 -2.95 14.85
CA TYR A 300 13.24 -2.41 15.46
C TYR A 300 12.87 -3.16 16.75
N ALA A 301 12.90 -4.49 16.71
CA ALA A 301 12.56 -5.33 17.83
C ALA A 301 13.62 -5.22 18.94
N GLU A 302 14.90 -5.18 18.57
CA GLU A 302 16.02 -5.00 19.50
C GLU A 302 15.93 -3.68 20.27
N VAL A 303 15.62 -2.57 19.59
CA VAL A 303 15.37 -1.29 20.25
C VAL A 303 14.18 -1.39 21.21
N ALA A 304 13.09 -2.03 20.78
CA ALA A 304 11.89 -2.20 21.60
C ALA A 304 12.12 -3.04 22.86
N GLN A 305 13.02 -4.03 22.80
CA GLN A 305 13.27 -4.94 23.92
C GLN A 305 14.39 -4.45 24.84
N ASN A 306 15.43 -3.81 24.30
CA ASN A 306 16.64 -3.51 25.06
C ASN A 306 16.78 -2.03 25.46
N LEU A 307 16.18 -1.09 24.72
CA LEU A 307 16.30 0.35 25.02
C LEU A 307 15.07 0.95 25.69
N LEU A 308 13.93 0.27 25.59
CA LEU A 308 12.66 0.76 26.11
C LEU A 308 12.29 0.06 27.43
N PRO A 309 11.75 0.80 28.42
CA PRO A 309 11.22 0.20 29.63
C PRO A 309 10.15 -0.85 29.35
N VAL A 310 10.01 -1.79 30.28
CA VAL A 310 8.97 -2.82 30.26
C VAL A 310 7.59 -2.21 30.04
N GLY A 311 6.79 -2.81 29.15
CA GLY A 311 5.48 -2.31 28.75
C GLY A 311 5.53 -1.26 27.65
N ILE A 312 6.49 -0.33 27.67
CA ILE A 312 6.69 0.61 26.56
C ILE A 312 7.18 -0.14 25.33
N GLY A 313 8.12 -1.08 25.51
CA GLY A 313 8.57 -1.99 24.44
C GLY A 313 7.41 -2.74 23.78
N GLY A 314 6.49 -3.28 24.57
CA GLY A 314 5.28 -3.95 24.07
C GLY A 314 4.37 -3.05 23.23
N LEU A 315 4.21 -1.77 23.63
CA LEU A 315 3.42 -0.81 22.86
C LEU A 315 4.08 -0.45 21.51
N VAL A 316 5.40 -0.34 21.49
CA VAL A 316 6.17 -0.10 20.26
C VAL A 316 6.11 -1.33 19.34
N LEU A 317 6.19 -2.55 19.87
CA LEU A 317 5.97 -3.77 19.08
C LEU A 317 4.54 -3.85 18.54
N ALA A 318 3.54 -3.47 19.34
CA ALA A 318 2.17 -3.34 18.88
C ALA A 318 2.03 -2.27 17.76
N ALA A 319 2.82 -1.19 17.80
CA ALA A 319 2.86 -0.19 16.73
C ALA A 319 3.42 -0.76 15.41
N ALA A 320 4.45 -1.61 15.45
CA ALA A 320 4.93 -2.30 14.25
C ALA A 320 3.87 -3.25 13.68
N VAL A 321 3.22 -4.05 14.53
CA VAL A 321 2.12 -4.94 14.10
C VAL A 321 0.96 -4.13 13.52
N ALA A 322 0.59 -3.03 14.17
CA ALA A 322 -0.41 -2.08 13.68
C ALA A 322 -0.09 -1.53 12.29
N ALA A 323 1.18 -1.23 12.02
CA ALA A 323 1.61 -0.72 10.73
C ALA A 323 1.42 -1.71 9.58
N MET A 324 1.75 -2.97 9.85
CA MET A 324 1.68 -4.02 8.85
C MET A 324 0.24 -4.54 8.67
N MET A 325 -0.55 -4.57 9.75
CA MET A 325 -1.96 -4.97 9.71
C MET A 325 -2.83 -3.96 8.93
N SER A 326 -2.64 -2.65 9.10
CA SER A 326 -3.37 -1.63 8.32
C SER A 326 -3.18 -1.83 6.81
N THR A 327 -1.92 -2.04 6.41
CA THR A 327 -1.53 -2.31 5.02
C THR A 327 -2.17 -3.61 4.52
N ALA A 328 -2.09 -4.69 5.29
CA ALA A 328 -2.67 -5.99 4.93
C ALA A 328 -4.19 -5.90 4.74
N SER A 329 -4.94 -5.33 5.70
CA SER A 329 -6.39 -5.16 5.55
C SER A 329 -6.75 -4.25 4.38
N GLY A 330 -5.92 -3.23 4.13
CA GLY A 330 -6.10 -2.34 3.01
C GLY A 330 -5.95 -2.98 1.65
N ALA A 331 -4.89 -3.76 1.51
CA ALA A 331 -4.62 -4.52 0.31
C ALA A 331 -5.68 -5.61 0.10
N LEU A 332 -6.15 -6.24 1.18
CA LEU A 332 -7.20 -7.26 1.13
C LEU A 332 -8.53 -6.71 0.59
N ILE A 333 -9.01 -5.57 1.11
CA ILE A 333 -10.28 -5.00 0.62
C ILE A 333 -10.14 -4.48 -0.81
N ALA A 334 -8.98 -3.95 -1.17
CA ALA A 334 -8.66 -3.54 -2.53
C ALA A 334 -8.68 -4.73 -3.50
N ALA A 335 -8.04 -5.84 -3.13
CA ALA A 335 -8.04 -7.09 -3.90
C ALA A 335 -9.46 -7.64 -4.08
N ALA A 336 -10.26 -7.69 -3.02
CA ALA A 336 -11.65 -8.14 -3.09
C ALA A 336 -12.52 -7.21 -3.96
N THR A 337 -12.31 -5.90 -3.87
CA THR A 337 -13.01 -4.92 -4.70
C THR A 337 -12.70 -5.15 -6.18
N VAL A 338 -11.42 -5.25 -6.54
CA VAL A 338 -11.00 -5.46 -7.94
C VAL A 338 -11.40 -6.82 -8.47
N ALA A 339 -11.23 -7.88 -7.67
CA ALA A 339 -11.62 -9.23 -8.07
C ALA A 339 -13.11 -9.31 -8.42
N ARG A 340 -13.96 -8.69 -7.59
CA ARG A 340 -15.40 -8.69 -7.81
C ARG A 340 -15.80 -7.73 -8.93
N ALA A 341 -15.36 -6.47 -8.87
CA ALA A 341 -15.89 -5.41 -9.72
C ALA A 341 -15.27 -5.38 -11.13
N ASP A 342 -14.07 -5.94 -11.31
CA ASP A 342 -13.35 -5.91 -12.58
C ASP A 342 -13.08 -7.33 -13.13
N VAL A 343 -12.39 -8.17 -12.35
CA VAL A 343 -11.87 -9.44 -12.86
C VAL A 343 -12.98 -10.45 -13.11
N LEU A 344 -13.95 -10.57 -12.19
CA LEU A 344 -15.06 -11.51 -12.32
C LEU A 344 -15.91 -11.24 -13.59
N PRO A 345 -16.43 -10.02 -13.83
CA PRO A 345 -17.15 -9.72 -15.08
C PRO A 345 -16.29 -9.92 -16.33
N PHE A 346 -15.02 -9.50 -16.28
CA PHE A 346 -14.11 -9.64 -17.41
C PHE A 346 -13.88 -11.10 -17.80
N VAL A 347 -13.57 -11.97 -16.84
CA VAL A 347 -13.38 -13.40 -17.09
C VAL A 347 -14.69 -14.08 -17.49
N ALA A 348 -15.82 -13.71 -16.88
CA ALA A 348 -17.13 -14.25 -17.24
C ALA A 348 -17.52 -13.91 -18.68
N SER A 349 -17.14 -12.73 -19.17
CA SER A 349 -17.40 -12.31 -20.55
C SER A 349 -16.72 -13.21 -21.58
N TRP A 350 -15.58 -13.83 -21.26
CA TRP A 350 -14.92 -14.82 -22.13
C TRP A 350 -15.75 -16.08 -22.33
N PHE A 351 -16.68 -16.35 -21.41
CA PHE A 351 -17.62 -17.46 -21.48
C PHE A 351 -19.04 -17.00 -21.89
N GLY A 352 -19.17 -15.79 -22.43
CA GLY A 352 -20.46 -15.23 -22.88
C GLY A 352 -21.43 -14.89 -21.75
N LYS A 353 -20.95 -14.79 -20.51
CA LYS A 353 -21.76 -14.38 -19.35
C LYS A 353 -21.55 -12.91 -19.04
N ASP A 354 -22.66 -12.18 -18.90
CA ASP A 354 -22.64 -10.81 -18.40
C ASP A 354 -23.01 -10.83 -16.91
N ILE A 355 -22.08 -10.42 -16.06
CA ILE A 355 -22.27 -10.38 -14.61
C ILE A 355 -22.37 -8.92 -14.19
N ASN A 356 -23.56 -8.47 -13.85
CA ASN A 356 -23.73 -7.19 -13.18
C ASN A 356 -23.37 -7.33 -11.69
N THR A 357 -22.33 -6.63 -11.27
CA THR A 357 -21.87 -6.62 -9.87
C THR A 357 -22.31 -5.41 -9.07
N ASN A 358 -23.02 -4.47 -9.71
CA ASN A 358 -23.63 -3.30 -9.11
C ASN A 358 -25.16 -3.49 -9.10
N ASP A 359 -25.63 -4.48 -8.34
CA ASP A 359 -27.06 -4.73 -8.21
C ASP A 359 -27.62 -3.88 -7.05
N THR A 360 -28.12 -2.69 -7.40
CA THR A 360 -28.74 -1.77 -6.43
C THR A 360 -30.06 -2.30 -5.87
N ASP A 361 -30.67 -3.30 -6.51
CA ASP A 361 -31.97 -3.82 -6.12
C ASP A 361 -31.88 -4.77 -4.92
N ASN A 362 -30.69 -5.32 -4.62
CA ASN A 362 -30.46 -6.14 -3.44
C ASN A 362 -29.15 -5.80 -2.68
N PRO A 363 -29.16 -4.71 -1.88
CA PRO A 363 -27.98 -4.26 -1.12
C PRO A 363 -27.42 -5.31 -0.15
N GLU A 364 -28.27 -6.18 0.42
CA GLU A 364 -27.85 -7.22 1.36
C GLU A 364 -27.08 -8.35 0.68
N HIS A 365 -27.54 -8.77 -0.52
CA HIS A 365 -26.84 -9.74 -1.35
C HIS A 365 -25.45 -9.23 -1.71
N ASP A 366 -25.37 -7.95 -2.05
CA ASP A 366 -24.13 -7.27 -2.42
C ASP A 366 -23.11 -7.19 -1.28
N VAL A 367 -23.55 -6.86 -0.06
CA VAL A 367 -22.66 -6.91 1.11
C VAL A 367 -22.20 -8.34 1.38
N ARG A 368 -23.09 -9.34 1.31
CA ARG A 368 -22.73 -10.75 1.55
C ARG A 368 -21.70 -11.25 0.54
N ALA A 369 -21.87 -10.91 -0.74
CA ALA A 369 -20.93 -11.27 -1.79
C ALA A 369 -19.55 -10.64 -1.55
N ASN A 370 -19.48 -9.35 -1.19
CA ASN A 370 -18.20 -8.71 -0.84
C ASN A 370 -17.51 -9.40 0.34
N ARG A 371 -18.27 -9.77 1.38
CA ARG A 371 -17.72 -10.53 2.53
C ARG A 371 -17.10 -11.85 2.09
N MET A 372 -17.76 -12.58 1.17
CA MET A 372 -17.22 -13.84 0.65
C MET A 372 -15.94 -13.63 -0.16
N TRP A 373 -15.85 -12.57 -0.96
CA TRP A 373 -14.63 -12.23 -1.70
C TRP A 373 -13.47 -11.86 -0.77
N VAL A 374 -13.72 -11.05 0.27
CA VAL A 374 -12.73 -10.73 1.30
C VAL A 374 -12.28 -12.00 2.03
N LEU A 375 -13.23 -12.86 2.43
CA LEU A 375 -12.92 -14.12 3.11
C LEU A 375 -12.06 -15.04 2.23
N GLY A 376 -12.48 -15.28 0.98
CA GLY A 376 -11.80 -16.17 0.06
C GLY A 376 -10.40 -15.69 -0.30
N LEU A 377 -10.26 -14.43 -0.71
CA LEU A 377 -8.94 -13.88 -1.06
C LEU A 377 -8.03 -13.73 0.14
N GLY A 378 -8.58 -13.50 1.34
CA GLY A 378 -7.78 -13.46 2.56
C GLY A 378 -7.20 -14.82 2.91
N ILE A 379 -7.97 -15.90 2.77
CA ILE A 379 -7.46 -17.27 2.91
C ILE A 379 -6.34 -17.51 1.88
N VAL A 380 -6.54 -17.11 0.62
CA VAL A 380 -5.52 -17.23 -0.43
C VAL A 380 -4.25 -16.44 -0.07
N ALA A 381 -4.38 -15.20 0.40
CA ALA A 381 -3.23 -14.37 0.80
C ALA A 381 -2.44 -14.99 1.96
N ILE A 382 -3.14 -15.58 2.94
CA ILE A 382 -2.53 -16.30 4.06
C ILE A 382 -1.77 -17.54 3.54
N LEU A 383 -2.38 -18.34 2.67
CA LEU A 383 -1.74 -19.51 2.08
C LEU A 383 -0.50 -19.13 1.25
N ILE A 384 -0.59 -18.06 0.45
CA ILE A 384 0.56 -17.51 -0.28
C ILE A 384 1.66 -17.11 0.69
N ALA A 385 1.34 -16.41 1.78
CA ALA A 385 2.32 -15.98 2.78
C ALA A 385 3.00 -17.17 3.49
N ILE A 386 2.29 -18.29 3.71
CA ILE A 386 2.85 -19.51 4.31
C ILE A 386 3.77 -20.25 3.33
N VAL A 387 3.36 -20.41 2.07
CA VAL A 387 4.07 -21.24 1.08
C VAL A 387 5.24 -20.48 0.44
N THR A 388 5.14 -19.17 0.30
CA THR A 388 6.14 -18.35 -0.38
C THR A 388 7.28 -18.02 0.56
N LYS A 389 8.49 -18.48 0.23
CA LYS A 389 9.70 -18.23 1.04
C LYS A 389 10.02 -16.74 1.11
N ASP A 390 10.03 -16.10 -0.06
CA ASP A 390 10.30 -14.67 -0.25
C ASP A 390 9.07 -13.97 -0.86
N VAL A 391 8.19 -13.49 0.01
CA VAL A 391 7.00 -12.76 -0.41
C VAL A 391 7.36 -11.37 -0.94
N VAL A 392 8.52 -10.83 -0.54
CA VAL A 392 9.01 -9.51 -0.97
C VAL A 392 9.38 -9.58 -2.46
N ALA A 393 10.12 -10.60 -2.90
CA ALA A 393 10.42 -10.78 -4.33
C ALA A 393 9.15 -10.87 -5.18
N ALA A 394 8.16 -11.63 -4.73
CA ALA A 394 6.89 -11.77 -5.45
C ALA A 394 6.09 -10.45 -5.47
N LEU A 395 6.18 -9.63 -4.41
CA LEU A 395 5.63 -8.27 -4.41
C LEU A 395 6.39 -7.35 -5.36
N THR A 396 7.73 -7.41 -5.40
CA THR A 396 8.55 -6.62 -6.33
C THR A 396 8.11 -6.86 -7.77
N ILE A 397 7.99 -8.13 -8.18
CA ILE A 397 7.48 -8.48 -9.51
C ILE A 397 6.11 -7.84 -9.77
N ALA A 398 5.18 -7.94 -8.81
CA ALA A 398 3.85 -7.38 -8.98
C ALA A 398 3.85 -5.84 -9.04
N TYR A 399 4.76 -5.19 -8.31
CA TYR A 399 4.95 -3.75 -8.31
C TYR A 399 5.56 -3.24 -9.62
N ASP A 400 6.53 -3.98 -10.16
CA ASP A 400 7.19 -3.69 -11.42
C ASP A 400 6.20 -3.76 -12.58
N ILE A 401 5.35 -4.79 -12.61
CA ILE A 401 4.27 -4.87 -13.60
C ILE A 401 3.25 -3.73 -13.41
N LEU A 402 2.91 -3.38 -12.17
CA LEU A 402 2.00 -2.27 -11.87
C LEU A 402 2.54 -0.93 -12.41
N VAL A 403 3.79 -0.60 -12.08
CA VAL A 403 4.42 0.68 -12.46
C VAL A 403 4.76 0.69 -13.94
N GLY A 404 5.54 -0.29 -14.42
CA GLY A 404 5.96 -0.39 -15.82
C GLY A 404 4.80 -0.57 -16.79
N GLY A 405 3.77 -1.32 -16.39
CA GLY A 405 2.58 -1.57 -17.20
C GLY A 405 1.56 -0.44 -17.14
N LEU A 406 1.08 -0.06 -15.95
CA LEU A 406 -0.15 0.74 -15.85
C LEU A 406 0.05 2.23 -15.62
N LEU A 407 1.20 2.66 -15.08
CA LEU A 407 1.40 4.06 -14.70
C LEU A 407 1.09 5.03 -15.85
N VAL A 408 1.65 4.75 -17.03
CA VAL A 408 1.50 5.61 -18.21
C VAL A 408 0.04 5.69 -18.65
N ALA A 409 -0.68 4.57 -18.70
CA ALA A 409 -2.09 4.56 -19.09
C ALA A 409 -2.97 5.32 -18.10
N ILE A 410 -2.68 5.21 -16.79
CA ILE A 410 -3.42 5.89 -15.73
C ILE A 410 -3.16 7.39 -15.74
N LEU A 411 -1.89 7.81 -15.71
CA LEU A 411 -1.52 9.22 -15.75
C LEU A 411 -1.96 9.86 -17.06
N GLY A 412 -1.76 9.18 -18.20
CA GLY A 412 -2.26 9.62 -19.50
C GLY A 412 -3.77 9.85 -19.49
N GLY A 413 -4.54 9.04 -18.76
CA GLY A 413 -5.99 9.21 -18.64
C GLY A 413 -6.36 10.50 -17.92
N LEU A 414 -5.59 10.85 -16.88
CA LEU A 414 -5.81 12.01 -16.03
C LEU A 414 -5.28 13.32 -16.65
N VAL A 415 -4.14 13.28 -17.35
CA VAL A 415 -3.44 14.49 -17.84
C VAL A 415 -3.46 14.67 -19.36
N TRP A 416 -3.54 13.60 -20.14
CA TRP A 416 -3.37 13.65 -21.60
C TRP A 416 -4.73 13.63 -22.32
N LYS A 417 -5.13 14.78 -22.86
CA LYS A 417 -6.43 14.95 -23.52
C LYS A 417 -6.60 14.07 -24.77
N ARG A 418 -5.51 13.78 -25.49
CA ARG A 418 -5.54 13.03 -26.76
C ARG A 418 -5.51 11.51 -26.57
N GLY A 419 -5.39 11.03 -25.33
CA GLY A 419 -5.22 9.61 -25.00
C GLY A 419 -6.37 8.74 -25.50
N THR A 420 -6.05 7.58 -26.08
CA THR A 420 -7.00 6.63 -26.70
C THR A 420 -6.96 5.27 -26.00
N GLY A 421 -8.03 4.49 -26.10
CA GLY A 421 -8.08 3.15 -25.51
C GLY A 421 -7.08 2.17 -26.12
N ALA A 422 -6.83 2.28 -27.43
CA ALA A 422 -5.78 1.52 -28.09
C ALA A 422 -4.38 1.86 -27.55
N ALA A 423 -4.10 3.15 -27.32
CA ALA A 423 -2.84 3.59 -26.73
C ALA A 423 -2.66 3.07 -25.31
N ALA A 424 -3.70 3.15 -24.48
CA ALA A 424 -3.68 2.64 -23.11
C ALA A 424 -3.45 1.12 -23.06
N ALA A 425 -4.16 0.35 -23.89
CA ALA A 425 -3.99 -1.10 -23.93
C ALA A 425 -2.61 -1.51 -24.45
N ALA A 426 -2.14 -0.88 -25.54
CA ALA A 426 -0.83 -1.16 -26.12
C ALA A 426 0.31 -0.79 -25.16
N SER A 427 0.22 0.35 -24.48
CA SER A 427 1.23 0.76 -23.50
C SER A 427 1.28 -0.18 -22.30
N MET A 428 0.12 -0.64 -21.80
CA MET A 428 0.06 -1.62 -20.71
C MET A 428 0.70 -2.96 -21.10
N ALA A 429 0.40 -3.46 -22.29
CA ALA A 429 0.97 -4.71 -22.79
C ALA A 429 2.50 -4.58 -22.99
N VAL A 430 2.95 -3.56 -23.71
CA VAL A 430 4.38 -3.35 -24.00
C VAL A 430 5.16 -3.06 -22.71
N GLY A 431 4.65 -2.20 -21.84
CA GLY A 431 5.26 -1.90 -20.55
C GLY A 431 5.46 -3.15 -19.70
N THR A 432 4.42 -3.99 -19.58
CA THR A 432 4.48 -5.26 -18.86
C THR A 432 5.50 -6.21 -19.47
N VAL A 433 5.46 -6.41 -20.80
CA VAL A 433 6.36 -7.35 -21.51
C VAL A 433 7.81 -6.90 -21.42
N VAL A 434 8.09 -5.59 -21.59
CA VAL A 434 9.46 -5.07 -21.50
C VAL A 434 9.99 -5.16 -20.08
N THR A 435 9.17 -4.84 -19.08
CA THR A 435 9.56 -4.95 -17.66
C THR A 435 9.88 -6.40 -17.30
N LEU A 436 8.98 -7.34 -17.59
CA LEU A 436 9.23 -8.75 -17.29
C LEU A 436 10.36 -9.34 -18.13
N GLY A 437 10.46 -8.98 -19.41
CA GLY A 437 11.53 -9.45 -20.29
C GLY A 437 12.91 -8.98 -19.84
N THR A 438 13.03 -7.73 -19.39
CA THR A 438 14.28 -7.20 -18.83
C THR A 438 14.60 -7.82 -17.47
N MET A 439 13.61 -7.99 -16.59
CA MET A 439 13.77 -8.68 -15.31
C MET A 439 14.25 -10.13 -15.51
N ILE A 440 13.62 -10.90 -16.39
CA ILE A 440 14.01 -12.29 -16.71
C ILE A 440 15.43 -12.32 -17.31
N TYR A 441 15.73 -11.39 -18.22
CA TYR A 441 17.08 -11.31 -18.80
C TYR A 441 18.14 -11.04 -17.73
N LEU A 442 17.91 -10.10 -16.82
CA LEU A 442 18.86 -9.80 -15.75
C LEU A 442 19.00 -10.98 -14.78
N GLU A 443 17.90 -11.66 -14.45
CA GLU A 443 17.92 -12.83 -13.56
C GLU A 443 18.69 -14.01 -14.18
N ILE A 444 18.56 -14.25 -15.49
CA ILE A 444 19.34 -15.30 -16.18
C ILE A 444 20.84 -15.00 -16.14
N ASN A 445 21.22 -13.71 -16.13
CA ASN A 445 22.61 -13.27 -16.10
C ASN A 445 23.09 -12.90 -14.68
N ALA A 446 22.26 -13.14 -13.65
CA ALA A 446 22.56 -12.78 -12.28
C ALA A 446 23.62 -13.70 -11.66
N ALA A 447 24.44 -13.13 -10.78
CA ALA A 447 25.45 -13.88 -10.03
C ALA A 447 24.83 -14.65 -8.86
N ALA A 448 23.78 -14.10 -8.23
CA ALA A 448 23.01 -14.77 -7.19
C ALA A 448 21.51 -14.83 -7.54
N PRO A 449 20.77 -15.84 -7.04
CA PRO A 449 19.33 -15.92 -7.23
C PRO A 449 18.62 -14.67 -6.70
N LEU A 450 17.62 -14.19 -7.45
CA LEU A 450 16.78 -13.01 -7.21
C LEU A 450 17.45 -11.66 -7.47
N ASP A 451 18.75 -11.57 -7.79
CA ASP A 451 19.39 -10.28 -8.05
C ASP A 451 18.75 -9.55 -9.24
N GLY A 452 18.33 -10.28 -10.28
CA GLY A 452 17.64 -9.70 -11.43
C GLY A 452 16.22 -9.24 -11.12
N ILE A 453 15.57 -9.87 -10.14
CA ILE A 453 14.25 -9.44 -9.64
C ILE A 453 14.36 -8.17 -8.79
N TYR A 454 15.43 -8.04 -8.02
CA TYR A 454 15.69 -6.84 -7.20
C TYR A 454 16.42 -5.72 -7.96
N ALA A 455 16.74 -5.94 -9.23
CA ALA A 455 17.30 -4.94 -10.11
C ALA A 455 16.29 -3.79 -10.35
N ASN A 456 16.79 -2.57 -10.49
CA ASN A 456 15.96 -1.38 -10.66
C ASN A 456 15.69 -1.06 -12.14
N GLU A 457 16.57 -1.55 -13.00
CA GLU A 457 16.59 -1.43 -14.45
C GLU A 457 15.26 -1.79 -15.13
N PRO A 458 14.57 -2.89 -14.74
CA PRO A 458 13.35 -3.31 -15.40
C PRO A 458 12.25 -2.24 -15.45
N ILE A 459 12.05 -1.53 -14.35
CA ILE A 459 11.04 -0.46 -14.26
C ILE A 459 11.37 0.68 -15.24
N TYR A 460 12.63 1.10 -15.33
CA TYR A 460 13.02 2.20 -16.21
C TYR A 460 12.75 1.87 -17.68
N TYR A 461 13.13 0.67 -18.12
CA TYR A 461 12.88 0.22 -19.49
C TYR A 461 11.38 0.06 -19.77
N GLY A 462 10.64 -0.52 -18.83
CA GLY A 462 9.18 -0.67 -18.90
C GLY A 462 8.46 0.66 -19.08
N LEU A 463 8.76 1.64 -18.22
CA LEU A 463 8.17 2.97 -18.26
C LEU A 463 8.49 3.73 -19.55
N LEU A 464 9.74 3.68 -20.01
CA LEU A 464 10.14 4.33 -21.25
C LEU A 464 9.42 3.72 -22.46
N ALA A 465 9.39 2.39 -22.56
CA ALA A 465 8.70 1.69 -23.65
C ALA A 465 7.19 1.97 -23.63
N SER A 466 6.57 1.87 -22.45
CA SER A 466 5.14 2.17 -22.25
C SER A 466 4.81 3.63 -22.64
N GLY A 467 5.65 4.59 -22.22
CA GLY A 467 5.50 6.01 -22.54
C GLY A 467 5.57 6.30 -24.04
N LEU A 468 6.59 5.76 -24.71
CA LEU A 468 6.76 5.91 -26.16
C LEU A 468 5.57 5.32 -26.93
N VAL A 469 5.16 4.09 -26.59
CA VAL A 469 4.02 3.44 -27.24
C VAL A 469 2.73 4.21 -26.99
N TYR A 470 2.49 4.68 -25.77
CA TYR A 470 1.29 5.45 -25.46
C TYR A 470 1.20 6.71 -26.32
N ILE A 471 2.29 7.48 -26.42
CA ILE A 471 2.31 8.72 -27.21
C ILE A 471 2.12 8.41 -28.71
N VAL A 472 2.90 7.49 -29.26
CA VAL A 472 2.86 7.15 -30.70
C VAL A 472 1.47 6.63 -31.09
N VAL A 473 0.93 5.67 -30.35
CA VAL A 473 -0.37 5.07 -30.65
C VAL A 473 -1.50 6.09 -30.42
N SER A 474 -1.41 6.94 -29.39
CA SER A 474 -2.41 7.98 -29.13
C SER A 474 -2.51 9.00 -30.28
N LEU A 475 -1.40 9.31 -30.94
CA LEU A 475 -1.36 10.21 -32.08
C LEU A 475 -1.74 9.52 -33.39
N ALA A 476 -1.39 8.24 -33.55
CA ALA A 476 -1.67 7.46 -34.74
C ALA A 476 -3.12 6.92 -34.82
N THR A 477 -3.85 6.89 -33.69
CA THR A 477 -5.21 6.34 -33.63
C THR A 477 -6.29 7.41 -33.52
N THR A 478 -7.53 7.01 -33.85
CA THR A 478 -8.71 7.85 -33.72
C THR A 478 -8.91 8.28 -32.27
N PRO A 479 -9.25 9.57 -32.03
CA PRO A 479 -9.56 10.05 -30.68
C PRO A 479 -10.66 9.23 -30.03
N THR A 480 -10.64 9.16 -28.69
CA THR A 480 -11.76 8.61 -27.91
C THR A 480 -13.06 9.30 -28.30
N ASP A 481 -14.14 8.50 -28.41
CA ASP A 481 -15.47 8.97 -28.79
C ASP A 481 -15.88 10.22 -27.96
N PRO A 482 -16.34 11.30 -28.60
CA PRO A 482 -16.80 12.50 -27.92
C PRO A 482 -17.83 12.25 -26.81
N ARG A 483 -18.71 11.25 -26.95
CA ARG A 483 -19.71 10.88 -25.93
C ARG A 483 -19.07 10.32 -24.67
N VAL A 484 -18.08 9.44 -24.84
CA VAL A 484 -17.27 8.90 -23.72
C VAL A 484 -16.52 10.04 -23.03
N MET A 485 -15.94 10.94 -23.81
CA MET A 485 -15.21 12.09 -23.27
C MET A 485 -16.12 13.07 -22.52
N GLN A 486 -17.34 13.31 -23.02
CA GLN A 486 -18.32 14.15 -22.35
C GLN A 486 -18.69 13.56 -20.98
N HIS A 487 -18.99 12.25 -20.93
CA HIS A 487 -19.33 11.60 -19.66
C HIS A 487 -18.16 11.61 -18.67
N TRP A 488 -16.92 11.43 -19.14
CA TRP A 488 -15.72 11.63 -18.34
C TRP A 488 -15.64 13.06 -17.76
N GLN A 489 -15.88 14.09 -18.57
CA GLN A 489 -15.85 15.49 -18.15
C GLN A 489 -16.94 15.81 -17.11
N GLU A 490 -18.15 15.27 -17.28
CA GLU A 490 -19.25 15.42 -16.33
C GLU A 490 -18.90 14.83 -14.95
N ARG A 491 -18.30 13.63 -14.92
CA ARG A 491 -17.82 13.02 -13.67
C ARG A 491 -16.65 13.79 -13.04
N VAL A 492 -15.69 14.24 -13.83
CA VAL A 492 -14.57 15.07 -13.34
C VAL A 492 -15.05 16.43 -12.81
N ALA A 493 -16.11 16.99 -13.37
CA ALA A 493 -16.75 18.20 -12.84
C ALA A 493 -17.39 17.93 -11.47
N GLY A 494 -17.89 16.70 -11.25
CA GLY A 494 -18.63 16.29 -10.06
C GLY A 494 -20.14 16.46 -10.21
N ASN A 495 -20.63 16.47 -11.46
CA ASN A 495 -22.03 16.70 -11.80
C ASN A 495 -22.87 15.41 -11.85
N VAL A 496 -22.29 14.27 -11.52
CA VAL A 496 -22.88 12.94 -11.68
C VAL A 496 -23.22 12.34 -10.31
N PRO A 497 -24.46 11.86 -10.08
CA PRO A 497 -24.83 11.18 -8.85
C PRO A 497 -24.09 9.85 -8.68
N GLU A 498 -23.96 9.40 -7.43
CA GLU A 498 -23.17 8.21 -7.06
C GLU A 498 -23.71 6.89 -7.66
N GLU A 499 -25.01 6.84 -7.92
CA GLU A 499 -25.72 5.65 -8.41
C GLU A 499 -25.70 5.52 -9.94
N GLU A 500 -25.16 6.50 -10.67
CA GLU A 500 -25.16 6.45 -12.13
C GLU A 500 -24.15 5.38 -12.63
N PRO A 501 -24.60 4.35 -13.36
CA PRO A 501 -23.73 3.29 -13.85
C PRO A 501 -22.72 3.82 -14.88
N VAL A 502 -21.58 3.14 -15.01
CA VAL A 502 -20.62 3.43 -16.08
C VAL A 502 -21.27 3.04 -17.41
N PRO A 503 -21.27 3.91 -18.44
CA PRO A 503 -21.90 3.62 -19.73
C PRO A 503 -21.40 2.32 -20.33
N ALA A 504 -22.31 1.55 -20.95
CA ALA A 504 -21.95 0.33 -21.66
C ALA A 504 -20.92 0.64 -22.76
N LEU A 505 -19.87 -0.17 -22.81
CA LEU A 505 -18.80 -0.01 -23.79
C LEU A 505 -19.34 -0.23 -25.19
N ALA A 506 -19.13 0.74 -26.09
CA ALA A 506 -19.36 0.53 -27.52
C ALA A 506 -18.46 -0.63 -28.00
N ASN A 507 -19.05 -1.58 -28.73
CA ASN A 507 -18.36 -2.78 -29.22
C ASN A 507 -17.21 -2.45 -30.17
#